data_AF-A0A7S0NIY4-F1
#
_entry.id   AF-A0A7S0NIY4-F1
#
_cell.length_a   1.000
_cell.length_b   1.000
_cell.length_c   1.000
_cell.angle_alpha   90.00
_cell.angle_beta   90.00
_cell.angle_gamma   90.00
#
_symmetry.space_group_name_H-M   'P 1'
#
loop_
_entity.id
_entity.type
_entity.pdbx_description
1 polymer ?
#
loop_
_entity_poly.entity_id
_entity_poly.type
_entity_poly.pdbx_seq_one_letter_code
_entity_poly.pdbx_strand_id
1 'polypeptide(L)'
;MVSSDNLSPLSDKNEGAAYARGGIFNTGVVFLKHTENAKAFAEAWNDNLNQDEGRFAPLTSDQQVFNAMVRREGHWPGLELKALPDGFPVTRVLVGNGLPNGEAFNLGVLPVALFQPGHVAFLQRVKEVLPDFNGPYGVHATYTFDGSTSSAKRLRFAEAGLWDPSADDAQVGLGGVEADDATFHAGGVPRVLTWDPAVATRGIDESVPNIGSHLEAGGRQLELLRDAIAMAQLTNRTLAVPRFTCFCDKVWGGHDNIFNFNCHYPGSKDSGHIPGPCPMDHFVSPAKLRESGVAFVALEELRRAPYEFGGDDFGAVRVEFKENADAGGGETVVTAGGGRGVTLPVGADSAVVVDALGKLRDVPLLKFTGEMPRFAGFTTQRAAREFNARVTNIAMKSAPEWCSECHPQGCRELIPADVITSGRLKPVRNVHDQFCADFKQPEPLRTVGKESFLAMAGGLVDSTTMTEDDGL
;
A
#
# COMPACT_ATOMS: atom_id res chain seq x y z
N MET A 1 -2.49 -8.88 -28.97
CA MET A 1 -3.26 -7.99 -28.07
C MET A 1 -2.43 -7.76 -26.82
N VAL A 2 -2.54 -6.58 -26.21
CA VAL A 2 -1.75 -6.21 -25.03
C VAL A 2 -2.61 -5.40 -24.05
N SER A 3 -2.35 -5.51 -22.74
CA SER A 3 -2.95 -4.61 -21.75
C SER A 3 -2.25 -3.25 -21.71
N SER A 4 -2.73 -2.34 -20.87
CA SER A 4 -2.23 -0.97 -20.80
C SER A 4 -2.23 -0.47 -19.36
N ASP A 5 -1.28 0.41 -19.06
CA ASP A 5 -1.22 1.17 -17.80
C ASP A 5 -2.01 2.49 -17.87
N ASN A 6 -2.83 2.68 -18.90
CA ASN A 6 -3.79 3.79 -18.95
C ASN A 6 -4.76 3.70 -17.76
N LEU A 7 -5.16 4.87 -17.25
CA LEU A 7 -5.82 4.97 -15.94
C LEU A 7 -7.27 5.43 -15.98
N SER A 8 -7.85 5.77 -17.14
CA SER A 8 -9.27 6.11 -17.28
C SER A 8 -10.04 4.98 -17.96
N PRO A 9 -10.77 4.14 -17.21
CA PRO A 9 -11.72 3.19 -17.78
C PRO A 9 -12.80 3.86 -18.64
N LEU A 10 -13.22 5.09 -18.30
CA LEU A 10 -14.25 5.82 -19.02
C LEU A 10 -13.74 6.33 -20.38
N SER A 11 -12.55 6.95 -20.41
CA SER A 11 -11.92 7.40 -21.66
C SER A 11 -11.59 6.20 -22.55
N ASP A 12 -11.07 5.09 -21.98
CA ASP A 12 -10.83 3.86 -22.75
C ASP A 12 -12.12 3.27 -23.34
N LYS A 13 -13.25 3.31 -22.61
CA LYS A 13 -14.56 2.88 -23.15
C LYS A 13 -15.02 3.76 -24.32
N ASN A 14 -14.84 5.08 -24.22
CA ASN A 14 -15.37 6.05 -25.18
C ASN A 14 -14.48 6.22 -26.41
N GLU A 15 -13.16 6.09 -26.26
CA GLU A 15 -12.18 6.42 -27.30
C GLU A 15 -11.35 5.20 -27.77
N GLY A 16 -11.34 4.12 -26.98
CA GLY A 16 -10.62 2.88 -27.30
C GLY A 16 -9.16 3.12 -27.63
N ALA A 17 -8.73 2.64 -28.80
CA ALA A 17 -7.36 2.75 -29.27
C ALA A 17 -6.85 4.20 -29.38
N ALA A 18 -7.75 5.18 -29.58
CA ALA A 18 -7.36 6.60 -29.66
C ALA A 18 -6.83 7.13 -28.33
N TYR A 19 -7.42 6.68 -27.21
CA TYR A 19 -6.90 6.96 -25.86
C TYR A 19 -5.69 6.07 -25.56
N ALA A 20 -5.78 4.78 -25.85
CA ALA A 20 -4.72 3.82 -25.52
C ALA A 20 -3.36 4.14 -26.15
N ARG A 21 -3.33 4.65 -27.40
CA ARG A 21 -2.06 4.98 -28.07
C ARG A 21 -1.25 6.06 -27.33
N GLY A 22 -1.92 6.89 -26.53
CA GLY A 22 -1.31 8.00 -25.79
C GLY A 22 -0.70 7.62 -24.45
N GLY A 23 -0.87 6.38 -23.98
CA GLY A 23 -0.21 5.92 -22.76
C GLY A 23 0.70 4.71 -23.01
N ILE A 24 1.00 3.96 -21.95
CA ILE A 24 1.99 2.88 -21.97
C ILE A 24 1.27 1.54 -22.04
N PHE A 25 1.76 0.63 -22.89
CA PHE A 25 1.30 -0.75 -22.90
C PHE A 25 1.96 -1.54 -21.79
N ASN A 26 1.19 -2.41 -21.14
CA ASN A 26 1.67 -3.25 -20.07
C ASN A 26 1.87 -4.68 -20.59
N THR A 27 3.04 -5.26 -20.38
CA THR A 27 3.39 -6.59 -20.89
C THR A 27 2.97 -7.72 -19.95
N GLY A 28 2.30 -7.41 -18.84
CA GLY A 28 1.72 -8.40 -17.92
C GLY A 28 0.61 -9.26 -18.57
N VAL A 29 -0.04 -8.78 -19.62
CA VAL A 29 -0.96 -9.58 -20.44
C VAL A 29 -0.70 -9.32 -21.92
N VAL A 30 -0.13 -10.32 -22.60
CA VAL A 30 0.12 -10.29 -24.05
C VAL A 30 -0.45 -11.55 -24.70
N PHE A 31 -1.27 -11.36 -25.74
CA PHE A 31 -1.76 -12.43 -26.60
C PHE A 31 -1.17 -12.30 -28.00
N LEU A 32 -0.37 -13.28 -28.40
CA LEU A 32 0.20 -13.37 -29.75
C LEU A 32 -0.59 -14.39 -30.56
N LYS A 33 -1.04 -14.00 -31.75
CA LYS A 33 -1.70 -14.94 -32.67
C LYS A 33 -0.65 -15.88 -33.24
N HIS A 34 -0.89 -17.20 -33.22
CA HIS A 34 0.05 -18.19 -33.74
C HIS A 34 0.24 -18.05 -35.27
N THR A 35 1.20 -17.23 -35.67
CA THR A 35 1.54 -16.87 -37.05
C THR A 35 3.05 -16.69 -37.13
N GLU A 36 3.62 -16.79 -38.34
CA GLU A 36 5.06 -16.58 -38.55
C GLU A 36 5.50 -15.19 -38.08
N ASN A 37 4.77 -14.13 -38.46
CA ASN A 37 5.08 -12.75 -38.06
C ASN A 37 5.03 -12.55 -36.54
N ALA A 38 4.10 -13.20 -35.83
CA ALA A 38 4.03 -13.07 -34.37
C ALA A 38 5.17 -13.80 -33.66
N LYS A 39 5.64 -14.92 -34.20
CA LYS A 39 6.84 -15.61 -33.69
C LYS A 39 8.09 -14.75 -33.93
N ALA A 40 8.24 -14.23 -35.14
CA ALA A 40 9.33 -13.32 -35.48
C ALA A 40 9.34 -12.04 -34.62
N PHE A 41 8.17 -11.49 -34.30
CA PHE A 41 8.06 -10.38 -33.33
C PHE A 41 8.53 -10.78 -31.93
N ALA A 42 8.13 -11.96 -31.43
CA ALA A 42 8.52 -12.43 -30.12
C ALA A 42 10.04 -12.72 -30.03
N GLU A 43 10.61 -13.32 -31.07
CA GLU A 43 12.07 -13.51 -31.20
C GLU A 43 12.80 -12.17 -31.18
N ALA A 44 12.37 -11.21 -32.01
CA ALA A 44 12.97 -9.87 -32.02
C ALA A 44 12.83 -9.14 -30.68
N TRP A 45 11.71 -9.33 -29.98
CA TRP A 45 11.51 -8.75 -28.66
C TRP A 45 12.48 -9.33 -27.63
N ASN A 46 12.67 -10.65 -27.64
CA ASN A 46 13.67 -11.31 -26.81
C ASN A 46 15.09 -10.86 -27.16
N ASP A 47 15.42 -10.69 -28.44
CA ASP A 47 16.75 -10.25 -28.87
C ASP A 47 17.02 -8.81 -28.41
N ASN A 48 16.06 -7.90 -28.59
CA ASN A 48 16.18 -6.50 -28.17
C ASN A 48 16.27 -6.34 -26.64
N LEU A 49 15.72 -7.28 -25.87
CA LEU A 49 15.85 -7.30 -24.40
C LEU A 49 17.27 -7.57 -23.91
N ASN A 50 18.09 -8.20 -24.75
CA ASN A 50 19.47 -8.61 -24.42
C ASN A 50 20.52 -7.77 -25.17
N GLN A 51 20.12 -6.63 -25.74
CA GLN A 51 21.06 -5.75 -26.44
C GLN A 51 21.83 -4.86 -25.47
N ASP A 52 23.15 -4.88 -25.58
CA ASP A 52 24.05 -4.00 -24.83
C ASP A 52 24.39 -2.71 -25.59
N GLU A 53 23.99 -2.62 -26.87
CA GLU A 53 24.23 -1.48 -27.75
C GLU A 53 22.95 -1.02 -28.47
N GLY A 54 22.97 0.22 -28.97
CA GLY A 54 21.87 0.78 -29.75
C GLY A 54 20.70 1.30 -28.89
N ARG A 55 19.55 1.52 -29.54
CA ARG A 55 18.43 2.26 -28.95
C ARG A 55 17.71 1.50 -27.81
N PHE A 56 17.87 0.18 -27.75
CA PHE A 56 17.21 -0.67 -26.75
C PHE A 56 18.08 -0.91 -25.52
N ALA A 57 19.41 -0.75 -25.62
CA ALA A 57 20.35 -0.91 -24.51
C ALA A 57 20.03 -0.10 -23.24
N PRO A 58 19.53 1.16 -23.29
CA PRO A 58 19.19 1.88 -22.07
C PRO A 58 17.85 1.43 -21.44
N LEU A 59 17.10 0.53 -22.07
CA LEU A 59 15.79 0.07 -21.59
C LEU A 59 15.99 -1.14 -20.68
N THR A 60 15.42 -1.08 -19.48
CA THR A 60 15.69 -2.04 -18.40
C THR A 60 14.55 -3.03 -18.17
N SER A 61 13.48 -2.95 -18.97
CA SER A 61 12.34 -3.88 -18.86
C SER A 61 11.77 -4.31 -20.20
N ASP A 62 11.17 -5.50 -20.18
CA ASP A 62 10.35 -6.07 -21.26
C ASP A 62 9.25 -5.09 -21.72
N GLN A 63 8.61 -4.41 -20.78
CA GLN A 63 7.61 -3.38 -21.07
C GLN A 63 8.18 -2.19 -21.85
N GLN A 64 9.35 -1.68 -21.45
CA GLN A 64 10.00 -0.56 -22.13
C GLN A 64 10.41 -0.95 -23.56
N VAL A 65 11.05 -2.11 -23.72
CA VAL A 65 11.45 -2.62 -25.05
C VAL A 65 10.22 -2.85 -25.93
N PHE A 66 9.16 -3.48 -25.40
CA PHE A 66 7.91 -3.69 -26.15
C PHE A 66 7.33 -2.37 -26.64
N ASN A 67 7.19 -1.37 -25.77
CA ASN A 67 6.66 -0.06 -26.14
C ASN A 67 7.54 0.65 -27.19
N ALA A 68 8.86 0.53 -27.10
CA ALA A 68 9.79 1.08 -28.08
C ALA A 68 9.70 0.37 -29.44
N MET A 69 9.51 -0.96 -29.45
CA MET A 69 9.37 -1.74 -30.68
C MET A 69 8.08 -1.42 -31.44
N VAL A 70 6.94 -1.35 -30.73
CA VAL A 70 5.64 -1.18 -31.40
C VAL A 70 5.42 0.23 -31.96
N ARG A 71 6.19 1.22 -31.50
CA ARG A 71 6.08 2.62 -31.92
C ARG A 71 7.10 2.97 -33.01
N ARG A 72 6.75 3.94 -33.85
CA ARG A 72 7.72 4.56 -34.76
C ARG A 72 8.79 5.29 -33.95
N GLU A 73 10.05 5.06 -34.30
CA GLU A 73 11.19 5.69 -33.65
C GLU A 73 11.11 7.22 -33.72
N GLY A 74 11.42 7.89 -32.60
CA GLY A 74 11.42 9.36 -32.52
C GLY A 74 10.03 10.02 -32.60
N HIS A 75 8.93 9.26 -32.57
CA HIS A 75 7.58 9.79 -32.68
C HIS A 75 6.71 9.38 -31.49
N TRP A 76 6.01 10.35 -30.90
CA TRP A 76 4.96 10.11 -29.90
C TRP A 76 3.60 10.58 -30.44
N PRO A 77 2.53 9.77 -30.37
CA PRO A 77 2.50 8.39 -29.87
C PRO A 77 3.13 7.38 -30.84
N GLY A 78 3.43 7.75 -32.09
CA GLY A 78 4.09 6.84 -33.03
C GLY A 78 3.25 5.62 -33.43
N LEU A 79 1.92 5.69 -33.25
CA LEU A 79 0.94 4.64 -33.53
C LEU A 79 -0.27 5.24 -34.24
N GLU A 80 -0.72 4.57 -35.30
CA GLU A 80 -1.91 4.97 -36.07
C GLU A 80 -3.11 4.11 -35.72
N LEU A 81 -4.31 4.67 -35.87
CA LEU A 81 -5.55 3.92 -35.70
C LEU A 81 -5.79 3.01 -36.90
N LYS A 82 -6.19 1.76 -36.66
CA LYS A 82 -6.73 0.92 -37.72
C LYS A 82 -8.14 1.39 -38.05
N ALA A 83 -8.33 1.90 -39.27
CA ALA A 83 -9.64 2.29 -39.78
C ALA A 83 -10.65 1.14 -39.65
N LEU A 84 -11.84 1.45 -39.16
CA LEU A 84 -12.95 0.52 -39.10
C LEU A 84 -13.83 0.64 -40.34
N PRO A 85 -14.58 -0.42 -40.67
CA PRO A 85 -15.73 -0.28 -41.56
C PRO A 85 -16.74 0.74 -41.02
N ASP A 86 -17.53 1.33 -41.92
CA ASP A 86 -18.61 2.24 -41.57
C ASP A 86 -19.58 1.59 -40.56
N GLY A 87 -20.01 2.37 -39.56
CA GLY A 87 -20.96 1.94 -38.52
C GLY A 87 -20.35 1.45 -37.20
N PHE A 88 -19.02 1.35 -37.11
CA PHE A 88 -18.35 1.09 -35.82
C PHE A 88 -17.73 2.38 -35.25
N PRO A 89 -18.16 2.84 -34.06
CA PRO A 89 -17.77 4.16 -33.55
C PRO A 89 -16.35 4.21 -32.99
N VAL A 90 -15.81 3.09 -32.49
CA VAL A 90 -14.53 3.05 -31.74
C VAL A 90 -13.72 1.81 -32.10
N THR A 91 -12.46 2.01 -32.51
CA THR A 91 -11.50 0.92 -32.76
C THR A 91 -10.71 0.58 -31.53
N ARG A 92 -10.34 -0.69 -31.38
CA ARG A 92 -9.39 -1.18 -30.38
C ARG A 92 -8.09 -1.67 -31.00
N VAL A 93 -7.91 -1.39 -32.29
CA VAL A 93 -6.76 -1.88 -33.07
C VAL A 93 -5.94 -0.69 -33.54
N LEU A 94 -4.65 -0.74 -33.22
CA LEU A 94 -3.61 0.16 -33.69
C LEU A 94 -2.79 -0.51 -34.79
N VAL A 95 -2.09 0.30 -35.57
CA VAL A 95 -1.04 -0.14 -36.49
C VAL A 95 0.28 -0.13 -35.72
N GLY A 96 0.73 -1.32 -35.31
CA GLY A 96 2.00 -1.54 -34.62
C GLY A 96 3.16 -1.71 -35.59
N ASN A 97 4.35 -1.34 -35.13
CA ASN A 97 5.62 -1.42 -35.84
C ASN A 97 6.52 -2.50 -35.22
N GLY A 98 7.68 -2.75 -35.81
CA GLY A 98 8.72 -3.56 -35.17
C GLY A 98 8.75 -5.03 -35.58
N LEU A 99 8.11 -5.39 -36.70
CA LEU A 99 8.47 -6.64 -37.38
C LEU A 99 9.87 -6.49 -38.00
N PRO A 100 10.73 -7.53 -37.94
CA PRO A 100 12.08 -7.48 -38.52
C PRO A 100 12.11 -7.17 -40.03
N ASN A 101 11.05 -7.55 -40.75
CA ASN A 101 10.91 -7.29 -42.19
C ASN A 101 10.44 -5.85 -42.52
N GLY A 102 10.23 -5.00 -41.51
CA GLY A 102 9.75 -3.62 -41.66
C GLY A 102 8.25 -3.48 -41.90
N GLU A 103 7.49 -4.59 -41.93
CA GLU A 103 6.03 -4.54 -42.07
C GLU A 103 5.35 -4.09 -40.77
N ALA A 104 4.17 -3.49 -40.93
CA ALA A 104 3.30 -3.17 -39.81
C ALA A 104 2.37 -4.34 -39.46
N PHE A 105 1.89 -4.38 -38.22
CA PHE A 105 0.92 -5.37 -37.76
C PHE A 105 -0.26 -4.75 -37.01
N ASN A 106 -1.33 -5.53 -36.84
CA ASN A 106 -2.48 -5.10 -36.06
C ASN A 106 -2.23 -5.32 -34.56
N LEU A 107 -2.13 -4.23 -33.79
CA LEU A 107 -1.97 -4.25 -32.34
C LEU A 107 -3.33 -3.99 -31.66
N GLY A 108 -3.98 -5.04 -31.18
CA GLY A 108 -5.18 -4.90 -30.37
C GLY A 108 -4.86 -4.48 -28.94
N VAL A 109 -5.56 -3.49 -28.39
CA VAL A 109 -5.42 -3.06 -26.99
C VAL A 109 -6.62 -3.55 -26.17
N LEU A 110 -6.31 -4.23 -25.06
CA LEU A 110 -7.29 -4.79 -24.15
C LEU A 110 -7.98 -3.67 -23.34
N PRO A 111 -9.29 -3.80 -23.04
CA PRO A 111 -10.02 -2.79 -22.27
C PRO A 111 -9.48 -2.63 -20.86
N VAL A 112 -9.17 -1.39 -20.45
CA VAL A 112 -8.61 -1.10 -19.12
C VAL A 112 -9.55 -1.58 -18.01
N ALA A 113 -10.86 -1.37 -18.17
CA ALA A 113 -11.85 -1.83 -17.20
C ALA A 113 -11.82 -3.36 -17.00
N LEU A 114 -11.53 -4.13 -18.05
CA LEU A 114 -11.59 -5.60 -18.05
C LEU A 114 -10.23 -6.25 -17.79
N PHE A 115 -9.13 -5.59 -18.14
CA PHE A 115 -7.76 -6.02 -17.93
C PHE A 115 -7.04 -4.92 -17.18
N GLN A 116 -7.24 -4.90 -15.86
CA GLN A 116 -6.88 -3.76 -15.02
C GLN A 116 -5.39 -3.80 -14.65
N PRO A 117 -4.64 -2.70 -14.86
CA PRO A 117 -3.36 -2.51 -14.21
C PRO A 117 -3.56 -2.28 -12.71
N GLY A 118 -2.49 -2.44 -11.93
CA GLY A 118 -2.60 -2.43 -10.47
C GLY A 118 -3.18 -1.13 -9.89
N HIS A 119 -2.92 0.03 -10.49
CA HIS A 119 -3.55 1.28 -10.05
C HIS A 119 -5.08 1.25 -10.19
N VAL A 120 -5.59 0.75 -11.32
CA VAL A 120 -7.03 0.65 -11.58
C VAL A 120 -7.66 -0.39 -10.65
N ALA A 121 -7.00 -1.54 -10.46
CA ALA A 121 -7.54 -2.62 -9.64
C ALA A 121 -7.52 -2.36 -8.14
N PHE A 122 -6.46 -1.72 -7.63
CA PHE A 122 -6.23 -1.62 -6.19
C PHE A 122 -6.65 -0.29 -5.57
N LEU A 123 -6.81 0.76 -6.38
CA LEU A 123 -7.21 2.09 -5.92
C LEU A 123 -8.54 2.55 -6.52
N GLN A 124 -8.74 2.37 -7.82
CA GLN A 124 -9.88 3.01 -8.49
C GLN A 124 -11.20 2.29 -8.27
N ARG A 125 -12.30 3.07 -8.27
CA ARG A 125 -13.66 2.59 -8.07
C ARG A 125 -14.37 2.37 -9.40
N VAL A 126 -13.88 1.42 -10.19
CA VAL A 126 -14.34 1.21 -11.58
C VAL A 126 -15.86 1.02 -11.69
N LYS A 127 -16.49 0.34 -10.73
CA LYS A 127 -17.95 0.15 -10.71
C LYS A 127 -18.74 1.45 -10.54
N GLU A 128 -18.16 2.46 -9.88
CA GLU A 128 -18.82 3.76 -9.69
C GLU A 128 -18.80 4.59 -10.98
N VAL A 129 -17.74 4.48 -11.79
CA VAL A 129 -17.68 5.13 -13.12
C VAL A 129 -18.32 4.33 -14.24
N LEU A 130 -18.40 3.01 -14.11
CA LEU A 130 -19.02 2.09 -15.05
C LEU A 130 -20.04 1.22 -14.30
N PRO A 131 -21.30 1.68 -14.13
CA PRO A 131 -22.30 0.98 -13.32
C PRO A 131 -22.60 -0.46 -13.78
N ASP A 132 -22.54 -0.71 -15.09
CA ASP A 132 -22.77 -2.04 -15.69
C ASP A 132 -21.55 -2.97 -15.62
N PHE A 133 -20.47 -2.54 -14.96
CA PHE A 133 -19.25 -3.32 -14.82
C PHE A 133 -19.41 -4.45 -13.80
N ASN A 134 -19.30 -5.69 -14.28
CA ASN A 134 -19.47 -6.90 -13.47
C ASN A 134 -18.15 -7.47 -12.90
N GLY A 135 -17.06 -6.69 -12.97
CA GLY A 135 -15.73 -7.10 -12.51
C GLY A 135 -14.74 -7.36 -13.65
N PRO A 136 -13.43 -7.34 -13.35
CA PRO A 136 -12.39 -7.51 -14.36
C PRO A 136 -12.29 -8.98 -14.80
N TYR A 137 -11.89 -9.21 -16.05
CA TYR A 137 -11.45 -10.52 -16.53
C TYR A 137 -10.05 -10.86 -16.05
N GLY A 138 -9.18 -9.86 -15.92
CA GLY A 138 -7.82 -10.04 -15.45
C GLY A 138 -7.32 -8.79 -14.71
N VAL A 139 -6.50 -9.03 -13.70
CA VAL A 139 -5.78 -7.99 -12.96
C VAL A 139 -4.33 -8.38 -12.96
N HIS A 140 -3.45 -7.49 -13.41
CA HIS A 140 -2.02 -7.70 -13.30
C HIS A 140 -1.46 -6.73 -12.25
N ALA A 141 -0.82 -7.29 -11.23
CA ALA A 141 -0.28 -6.54 -10.09
C ALA A 141 1.00 -5.80 -10.48
N THR A 142 0.84 -4.75 -11.29
CA THR A 142 1.79 -3.64 -11.42
C THR A 142 1.55 -2.62 -10.30
N TYR A 143 2.37 -1.58 -10.20
CA TYR A 143 2.16 -0.51 -9.22
C TYR A 143 2.19 -0.98 -7.75
N THR A 144 3.27 -1.67 -7.38
CA THR A 144 3.57 -2.09 -6.00
C THR A 144 4.83 -1.41 -5.51
N PHE A 145 4.77 -0.73 -4.36
CA PHE A 145 5.86 0.09 -3.86
C PHE A 145 6.82 -0.65 -2.92
N ASP A 146 6.60 -1.95 -2.72
CA ASP A 146 7.46 -2.84 -1.93
C ASP A 146 8.24 -3.84 -2.81
N GLY A 147 8.95 -3.30 -3.81
CA GLY A 147 9.91 -4.06 -4.62
C GLY A 147 9.33 -5.05 -5.64
N SER A 148 8.02 -4.99 -5.96
CA SER A 148 7.36 -5.84 -6.97
C SER A 148 7.56 -7.36 -6.80
N THR A 149 7.83 -7.81 -5.57
CA THR A 149 8.01 -9.21 -5.21
C THR A 149 6.70 -9.99 -5.25
N SER A 150 6.78 -11.33 -5.27
CA SER A 150 5.60 -12.20 -5.15
C SER A 150 4.80 -11.90 -3.88
N SER A 151 5.49 -11.69 -2.75
CA SER A 151 4.89 -11.31 -1.46
C SER A 151 4.13 -9.99 -1.53
N ALA A 152 4.71 -8.95 -2.15
CA ALA A 152 4.05 -7.65 -2.30
C ALA A 152 2.80 -7.75 -3.19
N LYS A 153 2.90 -8.48 -4.32
CA LYS A 153 1.77 -8.71 -5.23
C LYS A 153 0.65 -9.51 -4.57
N ARG A 154 0.99 -10.60 -3.85
CA ARG A 154 0.03 -11.38 -3.05
C ARG A 154 -0.75 -10.47 -2.12
N LEU A 155 -0.04 -9.63 -1.34
CA LEU A 155 -0.69 -8.74 -0.39
C LEU A 155 -1.65 -7.75 -1.08
N ARG A 156 -1.30 -7.18 -2.24
CA ARG A 156 -2.21 -6.30 -2.98
C ARG A 156 -3.51 -7.00 -3.38
N PHE A 157 -3.41 -8.24 -3.87
CA PHE A 157 -4.61 -9.03 -4.19
C PHE A 157 -5.41 -9.34 -2.93
N ALA A 158 -4.75 -9.62 -1.82
CA ALA A 158 -5.40 -9.87 -0.54
C ALA A 158 -6.14 -8.64 -0.01
N GLU A 159 -5.50 -7.46 0.01
CA GLU A 159 -6.12 -6.17 0.40
C GLU A 159 -7.32 -5.79 -0.47
N ALA A 160 -7.30 -6.18 -1.74
CA ALA A 160 -8.41 -5.96 -2.67
C ALA A 160 -9.52 -7.03 -2.56
N GLY A 161 -9.36 -8.04 -1.71
CA GLY A 161 -10.29 -9.16 -1.64
C GLY A 161 -10.35 -9.92 -2.96
N LEU A 162 -9.22 -10.06 -3.66
CA LEU A 162 -9.04 -10.83 -4.90
C LEU A 162 -8.17 -12.07 -4.70
N TRP A 163 -7.48 -12.19 -3.57
CA TRP A 163 -6.73 -13.39 -3.21
C TRP A 163 -7.64 -14.46 -2.60
N ASP A 164 -7.37 -15.71 -2.91
CA ASP A 164 -7.95 -16.87 -2.22
C ASP A 164 -6.88 -17.42 -1.28
N PRO A 165 -7.04 -17.31 0.06
CA PRO A 165 -6.08 -17.85 1.01
C PRO A 165 -5.81 -19.35 0.84
N SER A 166 -6.77 -20.12 0.29
CA SER A 166 -6.57 -21.55 0.01
C SER A 166 -5.63 -21.83 -1.16
N ALA A 167 -5.35 -20.83 -1.99
CA ALA A 167 -4.40 -20.92 -3.11
C ALA A 167 -2.95 -20.71 -2.69
N ASP A 168 -2.68 -20.36 -1.42
CA ASP A 168 -1.32 -20.38 -0.88
C ASP A 168 -0.86 -21.85 -0.80
N ASP A 169 -0.01 -22.26 -1.75
CA ASP A 169 0.64 -23.58 -1.70
C ASP A 169 1.38 -23.73 -0.37
N ALA A 170 1.33 -24.91 0.26
CA ALA A 170 2.09 -25.19 1.49
C ALA A 170 3.62 -24.98 1.33
N GLN A 171 4.12 -24.85 0.10
CA GLN A 171 5.52 -24.52 -0.24
C GLN A 171 5.76 -23.07 -0.73
N VAL A 172 4.70 -22.30 -1.03
CA VAL A 172 4.81 -20.94 -1.60
C VAL A 172 4.12 -19.89 -0.70
N GLY A 173 3.26 -20.33 0.21
CA GLY A 173 2.86 -19.59 1.39
C GLY A 173 4.05 -19.47 2.34
N LEU A 174 4.74 -18.33 2.26
CA LEU A 174 5.86 -17.96 3.15
C LEU A 174 7.11 -18.87 3.02
N GLY A 175 7.67 -18.99 1.82
CA GLY A 175 9.06 -19.42 1.63
C GLY A 175 9.98 -18.20 1.45
N GLY A 176 11.05 -17.96 2.21
CA GLY A 176 11.75 -18.86 3.10
C GLY A 176 11.99 -18.27 4.48
N VAL A 177 11.37 -18.89 5.47
CA VAL A 177 12.12 -19.42 6.61
C VAL A 177 11.64 -20.85 6.76
N GLU A 178 12.55 -21.81 6.59
CA GLU A 178 12.28 -23.16 7.07
C GLU A 178 12.04 -23.09 8.59
N ALA A 179 10.93 -23.69 9.01
CA ALA A 179 10.54 -24.00 10.37
C ALA A 179 10.09 -22.83 11.28
N ASP A 180 8.98 -23.10 11.98
CA ASP A 180 8.29 -22.29 12.99
C ASP A 180 7.63 -20.99 12.49
N ASP A 181 6.46 -21.08 11.86
CA ASP A 181 5.21 -20.74 12.57
C ASP A 181 3.95 -21.03 11.73
N ALA A 182 3.13 -21.91 12.26
CA ALA A 182 1.77 -22.22 11.83
C ALA A 182 0.82 -21.00 12.03
N THR A 183 0.74 -20.04 11.11
CA THR A 183 0.19 -18.70 11.46
C THR A 183 -1.11 -18.21 10.81
N PHE A 184 -1.82 -19.05 10.06
CA PHE A 184 -3.26 -18.80 9.84
C PHE A 184 -4.08 -20.09 9.61
N HIS A 185 -3.44 -21.14 9.08
CA HIS A 185 -4.12 -22.35 8.60
C HIS A 185 -3.90 -23.62 9.45
N ALA A 186 -3.04 -23.57 10.48
CA ALA A 186 -2.65 -24.76 11.24
C ALA A 186 -3.23 -24.73 12.66
N GLY A 187 -4.50 -25.12 12.77
CA GLY A 187 -5.13 -25.52 14.05
C GLY A 187 -5.97 -24.45 14.74
N GLY A 188 -7.28 -24.43 14.43
CA GLY A 188 -8.28 -23.63 15.15
C GLY A 188 -8.54 -22.25 14.53
N VAL A 189 -9.56 -21.55 15.07
CA VAL A 189 -9.90 -20.18 14.63
C VAL A 189 -8.78 -19.23 15.06
N PRO A 190 -8.09 -18.54 14.13
CA PRO A 190 -6.99 -17.65 14.50
C PRO A 190 -7.52 -16.51 15.38
N ARG A 191 -6.75 -16.18 16.43
CA ARG A 191 -7.03 -15.00 17.25
C ARG A 191 -6.48 -13.77 16.55
N VAL A 192 -7.38 -12.89 16.16
CA VAL A 192 -7.10 -11.74 15.33
C VAL A 192 -7.37 -10.45 16.10
N LEU A 193 -6.59 -9.43 15.78
CA LEU A 193 -6.80 -8.05 16.21
C LEU A 193 -6.81 -7.17 14.97
N THR A 194 -7.77 -6.26 14.89
CA THR A 194 -7.87 -5.23 13.85
C THR A 194 -8.29 -3.89 14.46
N TRP A 195 -8.42 -2.85 13.64
CA TRP A 195 -8.86 -1.53 14.06
C TRP A 195 -9.81 -0.92 13.03
N ASP A 196 -10.56 0.09 13.47
CA ASP A 196 -11.32 0.95 12.58
C ASP A 196 -10.37 1.98 11.92
N PRO A 197 -10.15 1.95 10.59
CA PRO A 197 -9.25 2.89 9.92
C PRO A 197 -9.70 4.36 10.03
N ALA A 198 -11.00 4.62 10.24
CA ALA A 198 -11.53 5.98 10.39
C ALA A 198 -11.02 6.70 11.65
N VAL A 199 -10.47 5.95 12.62
CA VAL A 199 -9.83 6.53 13.81
C VAL A 199 -8.64 7.42 13.43
N ALA A 200 -7.88 7.04 12.40
CA ALA A 200 -6.72 7.81 11.95
C ALA A 200 -7.09 9.03 11.10
N THR A 201 -8.26 9.05 10.45
CA THR A 201 -8.71 10.15 9.58
C THR A 201 -9.69 11.11 10.26
N ARG A 202 -10.10 10.84 11.50
CA ARG A 202 -11.04 11.69 12.23
C ARG A 202 -10.59 13.15 12.28
N GLY A 203 -11.49 14.05 11.88
CA GLY A 203 -11.24 15.49 11.85
C GLY A 203 -10.43 15.98 10.64
N ILE A 204 -10.06 15.09 9.72
CA ILE A 204 -9.48 15.47 8.43
C ILE A 204 -10.62 15.62 7.42
N ASP A 205 -10.58 16.67 6.60
CA ASP A 205 -11.58 16.90 5.55
C ASP A 205 -11.42 15.89 4.40
N GLU A 206 -12.32 14.91 4.35
CA GLU A 206 -12.37 13.89 3.30
C GLU A 206 -13.10 14.36 2.03
N SER A 207 -13.58 15.61 1.97
CA SER A 207 -14.24 16.15 0.78
C SER A 207 -13.28 16.70 -0.28
N VAL A 208 -12.02 16.98 0.09
CA VAL A 208 -11.03 17.60 -0.81
C VAL A 208 -9.70 16.83 -0.79
N PRO A 209 -9.29 16.22 -1.93
CA PRO A 209 -7.96 15.66 -2.10
C PRO A 209 -6.88 16.73 -1.91
N ASN A 210 -5.91 16.49 -1.03
CA ASN A 210 -4.75 17.36 -0.87
C ASN A 210 -3.59 16.62 -0.17
N ILE A 211 -2.37 17.09 -0.42
CA ILE A 211 -1.15 16.50 0.13
C ILE A 211 -0.98 16.75 1.64
N GLY A 212 -1.50 17.86 2.19
CA GLY A 212 -1.44 18.14 3.63
C GLY A 212 -2.18 17.07 4.44
N SER A 213 -3.45 16.84 4.10
CA SER A 213 -4.29 15.77 4.67
C SER A 213 -3.67 14.39 4.43
N HIS A 214 -3.02 14.16 3.29
CA HIS A 214 -2.36 12.89 3.01
C HIS A 214 -1.19 12.61 3.97
N LEU A 215 -0.34 13.61 4.21
CA LEU A 215 0.80 13.49 5.13
C LEU A 215 0.33 13.35 6.58
N GLU A 216 -0.68 14.10 6.98
CA GLU A 216 -1.28 14.02 8.31
C GLU A 216 -1.92 12.67 8.57
N ALA A 217 -2.80 12.20 7.68
CA ALA A 217 -3.42 10.88 7.76
C ALA A 217 -2.37 9.77 7.76
N GLY A 218 -1.35 9.87 6.89
CA GLY A 218 -0.26 8.90 6.83
C GLY A 218 0.47 8.76 8.17
N GLY A 219 0.82 9.86 8.82
CA GLY A 219 1.46 9.83 10.14
C GLY A 219 0.58 9.18 11.22
N ARG A 220 -0.71 9.52 11.25
CA ARG A 220 -1.66 8.95 12.22
C ARG A 220 -1.89 7.44 11.99
N GLN A 221 -1.92 7.00 10.73
CA GLN A 221 -2.07 5.59 10.38
C GLN A 221 -0.84 4.76 10.75
N LEU A 222 0.37 5.30 10.57
CA LEU A 222 1.60 4.65 11.01
C LEU A 222 1.69 4.55 12.54
N GLU A 223 1.22 5.57 13.26
CA GLU A 223 1.12 5.53 14.72
C GLU A 223 0.13 4.46 15.19
N LEU A 224 -1.05 4.41 14.59
CA LEU A 224 -2.07 3.41 14.89
C LEU A 224 -1.59 1.98 14.56
N LEU A 225 -0.87 1.80 13.45
CA LEU A 225 -0.26 0.52 13.09
C LEU A 225 0.78 0.09 14.14
N ARG A 226 1.69 0.97 14.56
CA ARG A 226 2.69 0.67 15.61
C ARG A 226 1.99 0.20 16.89
N ASP A 227 0.97 0.91 17.33
CA ASP A 227 0.24 0.61 18.57
C ASP A 227 -0.49 -0.73 18.46
N ALA A 228 -1.15 -0.98 17.32
CA ALA A 228 -1.83 -2.23 17.07
C ALA A 228 -0.87 -3.43 17.04
N ILE A 229 0.33 -3.28 16.44
CA ILE A 229 1.37 -4.32 16.46
C ILE A 229 1.79 -4.61 17.90
N ALA A 230 2.05 -3.59 18.72
CA ALA A 230 2.46 -3.78 20.12
C ALA A 230 1.38 -4.53 20.91
N MET A 231 0.12 -4.15 20.78
CA MET A 231 -0.98 -4.79 21.49
C MET A 231 -1.28 -6.21 20.98
N ALA A 232 -1.14 -6.45 19.67
CA ALA A 232 -1.26 -7.78 19.08
C ALA A 232 -0.18 -8.74 19.61
N GLN A 233 1.07 -8.28 19.68
CA GLN A 233 2.18 -9.06 20.25
C GLN A 233 1.95 -9.35 21.76
N LEU A 234 1.53 -8.35 22.54
CA LEU A 234 1.24 -8.52 23.97
C LEU A 234 0.12 -9.54 24.24
N THR A 235 -0.81 -9.71 23.31
CA THR A 235 -1.98 -10.59 23.45
C THR A 235 -1.90 -11.86 22.61
N ASN A 236 -0.75 -12.10 21.96
CA ASN A 236 -0.51 -13.23 21.07
C ASN A 236 -1.62 -13.41 20.02
N ARG A 237 -1.88 -12.33 19.29
CA ARG A 237 -2.86 -12.24 18.20
C ARG A 237 -2.17 -11.91 16.88
N THR A 238 -2.67 -12.47 15.79
CA THR A 238 -2.31 -12.05 14.43
C THR A 238 -2.99 -10.72 14.14
N LEU A 239 -2.26 -9.80 13.52
CA LEU A 239 -2.82 -8.52 13.11
C LEU A 239 -3.55 -8.66 11.77
N ALA A 240 -4.82 -8.28 11.70
CA ALA A 240 -5.53 -8.10 10.44
C ALA A 240 -5.56 -6.61 10.10
N VAL A 241 -4.77 -6.23 9.09
CA VAL A 241 -4.56 -4.83 8.72
C VAL A 241 -5.67 -4.37 7.78
N PRO A 242 -6.53 -3.41 8.17
CA PRO A 242 -7.46 -2.76 7.25
C PRO A 242 -6.69 -1.92 6.22
N ARG A 243 -7.31 -1.64 5.07
CA ARG A 243 -6.75 -0.69 4.10
C ARG A 243 -6.63 0.69 4.75
N PHE A 244 -5.57 1.40 4.38
CA PHE A 244 -5.35 2.77 4.81
C PHE A 244 -6.18 3.71 3.94
N THR A 245 -6.24 4.98 4.30
CA THR A 245 -6.91 6.04 3.57
C THR A 245 -5.87 6.96 2.96
N CYS A 246 -5.98 7.20 1.66
CA CYS A 246 -5.17 8.15 0.92
C CYS A 246 -6.00 9.40 0.62
N PHE A 247 -5.32 10.54 0.62
CA PHE A 247 -5.85 11.84 0.19
C PHE A 247 -5.10 12.37 -1.05
N CYS A 248 -4.12 11.59 -1.51
CA CYS A 248 -3.28 11.88 -2.66
C CYS A 248 -2.74 10.56 -3.22
N ASP A 249 -2.63 10.46 -4.55
CA ASP A 249 -2.02 9.32 -5.20
C ASP A 249 -0.51 9.31 -4.94
N LYS A 250 0.08 8.12 -4.95
CA LYS A 250 1.53 7.97 -4.79
C LYS A 250 2.18 7.69 -6.14
N VAL A 251 2.99 8.62 -6.64
CA VAL A 251 3.54 8.51 -8.00
C VAL A 251 4.78 7.61 -8.04
N TRP A 252 4.90 6.78 -9.08
CA TRP A 252 6.11 6.00 -9.31
C TRP A 252 7.30 6.91 -9.58
N GLY A 253 8.36 6.85 -8.76
CA GLY A 253 9.53 7.73 -8.90
C GLY A 253 9.25 9.23 -8.79
N GLY A 254 8.01 9.63 -8.43
CA GLY A 254 7.60 11.02 -8.29
C GLY A 254 7.59 11.86 -9.56
N HIS A 255 7.62 11.27 -10.76
CA HIS A 255 7.85 12.00 -12.02
C HIS A 255 6.60 12.69 -12.62
N ASP A 256 5.40 12.39 -12.12
CA ASP A 256 4.16 12.99 -12.60
C ASP A 256 3.70 14.12 -11.68
N ASN A 257 3.14 15.17 -12.31
CA ASN A 257 2.46 16.24 -11.59
C ASN A 257 0.99 15.89 -11.37
N ILE A 258 0.70 15.28 -10.23
CA ILE A 258 -0.67 14.96 -9.82
C ILE A 258 -1.40 16.16 -9.21
N PHE A 259 -0.69 17.21 -8.80
CA PHE A 259 -1.31 18.41 -8.22
C PHE A 259 -2.21 19.12 -9.25
N ASN A 260 -1.80 19.12 -10.52
CA ASN A 260 -2.63 19.58 -11.64
C ASN A 260 -3.91 18.76 -11.85
N PHE A 261 -3.98 17.58 -11.25
CA PHE A 261 -5.11 16.67 -11.34
C PHE A 261 -5.78 16.46 -9.97
N ASN A 262 -5.71 17.45 -9.08
CA ASN A 262 -6.28 17.40 -7.75
C ASN A 262 -5.81 16.16 -6.99
N CYS A 263 -4.49 15.96 -6.90
CA CYS A 263 -3.89 14.85 -6.17
C CYS A 263 -4.22 13.45 -6.73
N HIS A 264 -4.68 13.36 -7.98
CA HIS A 264 -4.90 12.10 -8.69
C HIS A 264 -3.83 11.86 -9.75
N TYR A 265 -3.49 10.60 -10.01
CA TYR A 265 -2.68 10.23 -11.17
C TYR A 265 -3.33 10.72 -12.47
N PRO A 266 -2.58 11.28 -13.44
CA PRO A 266 -3.14 11.68 -14.72
C PRO A 266 -4.04 10.60 -15.35
N GLY A 267 -5.29 10.95 -15.63
CA GLY A 267 -6.29 10.03 -16.18
C GLY A 267 -7.07 9.19 -15.16
N SER A 268 -6.78 9.25 -13.86
CA SER A 268 -7.52 8.48 -12.83
C SER A 268 -8.61 9.29 -12.09
N LYS A 269 -8.65 10.61 -12.30
CA LYS A 269 -9.51 11.56 -11.56
C LYS A 269 -11.01 11.26 -11.70
N ASP A 270 -11.42 10.75 -12.84
CA ASP A 270 -12.82 10.40 -13.13
C ASP A 270 -13.38 9.35 -12.16
N SER A 271 -12.54 8.46 -11.64
CA SER A 271 -12.93 7.43 -10.67
C SER A 271 -13.25 7.95 -9.27
N GLY A 272 -12.94 9.22 -8.95
CA GLY A 272 -13.22 9.83 -7.65
C GLY A 272 -12.70 9.05 -6.45
N HIS A 273 -11.64 8.26 -6.65
CA HIS A 273 -11.23 7.24 -5.69
C HIS A 273 -10.52 7.83 -4.46
N ILE A 274 -10.01 9.05 -4.57
CA ILE A 274 -9.36 9.81 -3.51
C ILE A 274 -10.25 11.00 -3.10
N PRO A 275 -10.45 11.26 -1.79
CA PRO A 275 -9.97 10.45 -0.68
C PRO A 275 -10.62 9.07 -0.59
N GLY A 276 -9.86 8.07 -0.17
CA GLY A 276 -10.39 6.70 -0.09
C GLY A 276 -9.37 5.62 0.22
N PRO A 277 -9.83 4.35 0.25
CA PRO A 277 -8.99 3.22 0.62
C PRO A 277 -7.79 3.05 -0.33
N CYS A 278 -6.61 2.84 0.23
CA CYS A 278 -5.41 2.56 -0.53
C CYS A 278 -4.49 1.55 0.17
N PRO A 279 -3.56 0.97 -0.59
CA PRO A 279 -2.72 -0.15 -0.11
C PRO A 279 -1.67 0.26 0.92
N MET A 280 -1.34 -0.66 1.84
CA MET A 280 -0.43 -0.40 2.97
C MET A 280 0.98 0.02 2.54
N ASP A 281 1.49 -0.53 1.42
CA ASP A 281 2.81 -0.20 0.86
C ASP A 281 2.91 1.23 0.29
N HIS A 282 1.82 1.99 0.32
CA HIS A 282 1.89 3.44 0.11
C HIS A 282 2.61 4.14 1.28
N PHE A 283 2.54 3.57 2.49
CA PHE A 283 3.00 4.20 3.73
C PHE A 283 4.10 3.44 4.47
N VAL A 284 4.16 2.11 4.36
CA VAL A 284 5.15 1.27 5.07
C VAL A 284 5.42 -0.01 4.29
N SER A 285 6.65 -0.54 4.30
CA SER A 285 6.97 -1.80 3.62
C SER A 285 6.38 -3.01 4.34
N PRO A 286 5.46 -3.77 3.70
CA PRO A 286 5.03 -5.08 4.18
C PRO A 286 6.17 -6.08 4.40
N ALA A 287 7.17 -6.10 3.51
CA ALA A 287 8.34 -6.97 3.66
C ALA A 287 9.13 -6.65 4.93
N LYS A 288 9.39 -5.37 5.22
CA LYS A 288 10.09 -4.97 6.44
C LYS A 288 9.31 -5.26 7.72
N LEU A 289 7.97 -5.21 7.67
CA LEU A 289 7.13 -5.67 8.78
C LEU A 289 7.35 -7.17 9.06
N ARG A 290 7.32 -8.00 8.02
CA ARG A 290 7.53 -9.47 8.15
C ARG A 290 8.94 -9.81 8.62
N GLU A 291 9.97 -9.19 8.03
CA GLU A 291 11.37 -9.35 8.48
C GLU A 291 11.57 -8.94 9.95
N SER A 292 10.75 -8.02 10.45
CA SER A 292 10.76 -7.57 11.85
C SER A 292 9.97 -8.47 12.80
N GLY A 293 9.44 -9.60 12.33
CA GLY A 293 8.68 -10.57 13.12
C GLY A 293 7.23 -10.16 13.38
N VAL A 294 6.65 -9.28 12.55
CA VAL A 294 5.23 -8.91 12.67
C VAL A 294 4.38 -9.95 11.94
N ALA A 295 3.55 -10.68 12.69
CA ALA A 295 2.54 -11.58 12.13
C ALA A 295 1.30 -10.78 11.71
N PHE A 296 1.05 -10.68 10.40
CA PHE A 296 -0.13 -9.98 9.88
C PHE A 296 -0.68 -10.57 8.57
N VAL A 297 -1.96 -10.30 8.36
CA VAL A 297 -2.73 -10.56 7.12
C VAL A 297 -3.50 -9.29 6.72
N ALA A 298 -3.96 -9.20 5.47
CA ALA A 298 -4.92 -8.14 5.12
C ALA A 298 -6.31 -8.47 5.70
N LEU A 299 -7.04 -7.47 6.19
CA LEU A 299 -8.37 -7.67 6.79
C LEU A 299 -9.36 -8.33 5.83
N GLU A 300 -9.29 -8.01 4.54
CA GLU A 300 -10.16 -8.61 3.51
C GLU A 300 -9.92 -10.11 3.30
N GLU A 301 -8.74 -10.65 3.67
CA GLU A 301 -8.48 -12.10 3.64
C GLU A 301 -9.42 -12.85 4.59
N LEU A 302 -9.89 -12.22 5.68
CA LEU A 302 -10.78 -12.85 6.64
C LEU A 302 -12.14 -13.22 6.03
N ARG A 303 -12.60 -12.53 4.96
CA ARG A 303 -13.89 -12.83 4.29
C ARG A 303 -13.88 -14.18 3.57
N ARG A 304 -12.70 -14.62 3.15
CA ARG A 304 -12.49 -15.87 2.40
C ARG A 304 -11.78 -16.92 3.22
N ALA A 305 -11.44 -16.60 4.47
CA ALA A 305 -10.91 -17.57 5.40
C ALA A 305 -11.95 -18.69 5.62
N PRO A 306 -11.53 -19.95 5.79
CA PRO A 306 -12.43 -21.07 6.05
C PRO A 306 -13.09 -21.04 7.44
N TYR A 307 -12.92 -19.94 8.20
CA TYR A 307 -13.39 -19.78 9.58
C TYR A 307 -14.60 -18.84 9.64
N GLU A 308 -15.39 -18.93 10.71
CA GLU A 308 -16.69 -18.26 10.95
C GLU A 308 -16.64 -16.71 11.09
N PHE A 309 -15.80 -16.01 10.33
CA PHE A 309 -15.82 -14.54 10.26
C PHE A 309 -16.98 -14.09 9.37
N GLY A 310 -18.20 -14.08 9.92
CA GLY A 310 -19.42 -13.69 9.23
C GLY A 310 -19.89 -12.26 9.52
N GLY A 311 -20.71 -11.70 8.63
CA GLY A 311 -21.34 -10.38 8.79
C GLY A 311 -20.44 -9.19 8.40
N ASP A 312 -21.02 -7.99 8.37
CA ASP A 312 -20.37 -6.78 7.85
C ASP A 312 -19.13 -6.34 8.65
N ASP A 313 -19.04 -6.75 9.93
CA ASP A 313 -17.92 -6.46 10.85
C ASP A 313 -17.23 -7.73 11.35
N PHE A 314 -17.36 -8.85 10.61
CA PHE A 314 -16.69 -10.13 10.91
C PHE A 314 -16.99 -10.71 12.31
N GLY A 315 -18.11 -10.31 12.93
CA GLY A 315 -18.44 -10.70 14.31
C GLY A 315 -17.49 -10.14 15.37
N ALA A 316 -16.77 -9.05 15.07
CA ALA A 316 -15.76 -8.49 15.95
C ALA A 316 -16.32 -8.03 17.30
N VAL A 317 -15.60 -8.34 18.37
CA VAL A 317 -15.80 -7.73 19.69
C VAL A 317 -15.05 -6.40 19.73
N ARG A 318 -15.77 -5.35 20.13
CA ARG A 318 -15.22 -3.99 20.18
C ARG A 318 -14.38 -3.78 21.42
N VAL A 319 -13.18 -3.23 21.21
CA VAL A 319 -12.34 -2.62 22.23
C VAL A 319 -12.37 -1.12 21.97
N GLU A 320 -13.05 -0.38 22.85
CA GLU A 320 -13.30 1.05 22.66
C GLU A 320 -12.30 1.87 23.48
N PHE A 321 -11.51 2.71 22.81
CA PHE A 321 -10.61 3.65 23.47
C PHE A 321 -11.31 4.96 23.76
N LYS A 322 -11.23 5.45 25.00
CA LYS A 322 -11.82 6.74 25.43
C LYS A 322 -10.84 7.58 26.22
N GLU A 323 -10.94 8.90 26.03
CA GLU A 323 -10.33 9.85 26.96
C GLU A 323 -11.05 9.76 28.32
N ASN A 324 -10.29 9.80 29.41
CA ASN A 324 -10.79 9.76 30.80
C ASN A 324 -11.52 8.47 31.21
N ALA A 325 -11.27 7.33 30.56
CA ALA A 325 -11.70 6.04 31.11
C ALA A 325 -10.87 5.67 32.35
N ASP A 326 -11.49 5.04 33.34
CA ASP A 326 -10.78 4.57 34.53
C ASP A 326 -9.73 3.51 34.16
N ALA A 327 -8.48 3.71 34.61
CA ALA A 327 -7.39 2.74 34.44
C ALA A 327 -7.63 1.42 35.20
N GLY A 328 -8.63 1.40 36.09
CA GLY A 328 -8.98 0.29 36.96
C GLY A 328 -9.91 -0.72 36.30
N GLY A 329 -9.40 -1.46 35.32
CA GLY A 329 -10.04 -2.67 34.80
C GLY A 329 -11.13 -2.38 33.77
N GLY A 330 -10.93 -2.90 32.55
CA GLY A 330 -11.90 -2.80 31.48
C GLY A 330 -13.28 -3.28 31.93
N GLU A 331 -14.22 -2.36 32.14
CA GLU A 331 -15.62 -2.72 32.33
C GLU A 331 -16.06 -3.48 31.07
N THR A 332 -16.71 -4.62 31.29
CA THR A 332 -17.34 -5.35 30.20
C THR A 332 -18.58 -4.56 29.80
N VAL A 333 -18.45 -3.71 28.79
CA VAL A 333 -19.57 -2.94 28.27
C VAL A 333 -20.39 -3.84 27.37
N VAL A 334 -21.67 -4.02 27.71
CA VAL A 334 -22.65 -4.57 26.77
C VAL A 334 -22.97 -3.44 25.80
N THR A 335 -22.47 -3.54 24.58
CA THR A 335 -22.75 -2.56 23.52
C THR A 335 -24.25 -2.60 23.16
N ALA A 336 -24.77 -1.51 22.58
CA ALA A 336 -26.20 -1.32 22.26
C ALA A 336 -26.82 -2.35 21.26
N GLY A 337 -26.07 -3.38 20.87
CA GLY A 337 -26.54 -4.54 20.10
C GLY A 337 -26.39 -5.89 20.81
N GLY A 338 -26.15 -5.90 22.13
CA GLY A 338 -25.99 -7.13 22.92
C GLY A 338 -24.59 -7.78 22.86
N GLY A 339 -23.64 -7.17 22.15
CA GLY A 339 -22.25 -7.65 22.07
C GLY A 339 -21.44 -7.31 23.31
N ARG A 340 -20.68 -8.29 23.84
CA ARG A 340 -19.64 -8.06 24.86
C ARG A 340 -18.51 -7.22 24.25
N GLY A 341 -18.11 -6.13 24.91
CA GLY A 341 -16.96 -5.30 24.56
C GLY A 341 -16.18 -4.87 25.80
N VAL A 342 -15.04 -4.22 25.60
CA VAL A 342 -14.21 -3.68 26.69
C VAL A 342 -13.82 -2.24 26.37
N THR A 343 -13.82 -1.37 27.39
CA THR A 343 -13.31 0.00 27.28
C THR A 343 -11.89 0.08 27.84
N LEU A 344 -11.02 0.81 27.13
CA LEU A 344 -9.65 1.10 27.54
C LEU A 344 -9.41 2.61 27.56
N PRO A 345 -8.58 3.13 28.48
CA PRO A 345 -8.15 4.52 28.41
C PRO A 345 -7.19 4.72 27.23
N VAL A 346 -7.31 5.88 26.57
CA VAL A 346 -6.25 6.40 25.71
C VAL A 346 -4.97 6.54 26.55
N GLY A 347 -3.83 6.08 26.02
CA GLY A 347 -2.60 6.03 26.82
C GLY A 347 -2.49 4.81 27.75
N ALA A 348 -3.26 3.75 27.52
CA ALA A 348 -3.07 2.49 28.24
C ALA A 348 -1.64 1.97 28.04
N ASP A 349 -1.02 1.45 29.11
CA ASP A 349 0.26 0.76 29.06
C ASP A 349 0.08 -0.77 28.90
N SER A 350 1.19 -1.49 28.75
CA SER A 350 1.14 -2.94 28.53
C SER A 350 0.45 -3.72 29.65
N ALA A 351 0.48 -3.27 30.91
CA ALA A 351 -0.19 -3.98 32.01
C ALA A 351 -1.71 -3.85 31.89
N VAL A 352 -2.20 -2.64 31.60
CA VAL A 352 -3.63 -2.38 31.40
C VAL A 352 -4.15 -3.16 30.19
N VAL A 353 -3.41 -3.15 29.08
CA VAL A 353 -3.78 -3.90 27.86
C VAL A 353 -3.83 -5.40 28.12
N VAL A 354 -2.82 -5.97 28.79
CA VAL A 354 -2.77 -7.42 29.07
C VAL A 354 -3.90 -7.84 30.02
N ASP A 355 -4.19 -7.07 31.07
CA ASP A 355 -5.31 -7.37 31.97
C ASP A 355 -6.66 -7.35 31.24
N ALA A 356 -6.92 -6.26 30.49
CA ALA A 356 -8.19 -6.06 29.83
C ALA A 356 -8.43 -7.06 28.69
N LEU A 357 -7.45 -7.21 27.79
CA LEU A 357 -7.59 -8.09 26.63
C LEU A 357 -7.36 -9.57 26.97
N GLY A 358 -6.67 -9.87 28.07
CA GLY A 358 -6.54 -11.23 28.60
C GLY A 358 -7.90 -11.84 28.99
N LYS A 359 -8.86 -11.02 29.43
CA LYS A 359 -10.25 -11.43 29.69
C LYS A 359 -11.01 -11.82 28.42
N LEU A 360 -10.49 -11.42 27.25
CA LEU A 360 -11.03 -11.71 25.93
C LEU A 360 -10.16 -12.70 25.14
N ARG A 361 -9.32 -13.50 25.80
CA ARG A 361 -8.38 -14.42 25.13
C ARG A 361 -9.05 -15.44 24.19
N ASP A 362 -10.30 -15.81 24.49
CA ASP A 362 -11.06 -16.81 23.74
C ASP A 362 -11.91 -16.17 22.62
N VAL A 363 -11.87 -14.83 22.50
CA VAL A 363 -12.56 -14.11 21.44
C VAL A 363 -11.75 -14.20 20.14
N PRO A 364 -12.34 -14.69 19.04
CA PRO A 364 -11.65 -14.81 17.76
C PRO A 364 -11.15 -13.47 17.22
N LEU A 365 -12.01 -12.45 17.15
CA LEU A 365 -11.68 -11.16 16.55
C LEU A 365 -11.95 -10.00 17.51
N LEU A 366 -10.92 -9.20 17.77
CA LEU A 366 -11.03 -7.91 18.46
C LEU A 366 -10.88 -6.77 17.46
N LYS A 367 -11.73 -5.75 17.58
CA LYS A 367 -11.65 -4.53 16.77
C LYS A 367 -11.49 -3.30 17.65
N PHE A 368 -10.41 -2.57 17.45
CA PHE A 368 -10.16 -1.30 18.10
C PHE A 368 -11.03 -0.20 17.49
N THR A 369 -11.71 0.54 18.34
CA THR A 369 -12.67 1.60 17.97
C THR A 369 -12.54 2.77 18.96
N GLY A 370 -13.28 3.86 18.73
CA GLY A 370 -13.24 5.05 19.59
C GLY A 370 -12.07 5.95 19.23
N GLU A 371 -11.31 6.43 20.22
CA GLU A 371 -10.15 7.31 20.01
C GLU A 371 -8.89 6.58 19.56
N MET A 372 -7.89 7.34 19.08
CA MET A 372 -6.54 6.81 18.84
C MET A 372 -6.00 6.20 20.14
N PRO A 373 -5.53 4.93 20.15
CA PRO A 373 -5.07 4.27 21.36
C PRO A 373 -3.95 5.02 22.09
N ARG A 374 -3.01 5.60 21.32
CA ARG A 374 -1.81 6.29 21.81
C ARG A 374 -1.10 5.49 22.90
N PHE A 375 -0.78 4.23 22.59
CA PHE A 375 -0.22 3.27 23.52
C PHE A 375 0.96 3.87 24.31
N ALA A 376 0.88 3.88 25.64
CA ALA A 376 1.88 4.58 26.46
C ALA A 376 3.24 3.88 26.49
N GLY A 377 3.25 2.57 26.26
CA GLY A 377 4.47 1.76 26.18
C GLY A 377 4.45 0.53 27.09
N PHE A 378 5.63 -0.04 27.29
CA PHE A 378 5.80 -1.31 27.98
C PHE A 378 6.17 -1.10 29.44
N THR A 379 5.75 -2.00 30.32
CA THR A 379 6.11 -1.96 31.75
C THR A 379 7.54 -2.41 32.05
N THR A 380 8.26 -2.94 31.05
CA THR A 380 9.67 -3.34 31.20
C THR A 380 10.55 -2.68 30.13
N GLN A 381 11.79 -2.35 30.51
CA GLN A 381 12.75 -1.75 29.59
C GLN A 381 13.15 -2.70 28.47
N ARG A 382 13.26 -3.99 28.78
CA ARG A 382 13.59 -5.03 27.79
C ARG A 382 12.55 -5.09 26.68
N ALA A 383 11.27 -5.19 27.01
CA ALA A 383 10.20 -5.27 26.01
C ALA A 383 10.16 -4.02 25.12
N ALA A 384 10.28 -2.82 25.71
CA ALA A 384 10.35 -1.57 24.94
C ALA A 384 11.55 -1.54 23.99
N ARG A 385 12.74 -1.94 24.45
CA ARG A 385 13.96 -1.97 23.62
C ARG A 385 13.84 -2.97 22.47
N GLU A 386 13.39 -4.19 22.75
CA GLU A 386 13.24 -5.25 21.74
C GLU A 386 12.19 -4.86 20.70
N PHE A 387 11.04 -4.33 21.12
CA PHE A 387 10.01 -3.84 20.21
C PHE A 387 10.52 -2.70 19.33
N ASN A 388 11.11 -1.65 19.94
CA ASN A 388 11.58 -0.49 19.19
C ASN A 388 12.72 -0.83 18.24
N ALA A 389 13.62 -1.73 18.62
CA ALA A 389 14.74 -2.14 17.77
C ALA A 389 14.29 -2.75 16.45
N ARG A 390 13.18 -3.51 16.44
CA ARG A 390 12.67 -4.19 15.23
C ARG A 390 11.53 -3.42 14.57
N VAL A 391 10.49 -3.07 15.33
CA VAL A 391 9.28 -2.50 14.75
C VAL A 391 9.45 -1.00 14.51
N THR A 392 9.71 -0.22 15.55
CA THR A 392 9.74 1.25 15.40
C THR A 392 10.94 1.74 14.59
N ASN A 393 12.13 1.18 14.82
CA ASN A 393 13.36 1.68 14.21
C ASN A 393 13.70 1.05 12.85
N ILE A 394 13.08 -0.07 12.49
CA ILE A 394 13.32 -0.73 11.19
C ILE A 394 12.02 -0.76 10.38
N ALA A 395 10.98 -1.46 10.85
CA ALA A 395 9.76 -1.62 10.07
C ALA A 395 9.03 -0.30 9.81
N MET A 396 8.78 0.53 10.82
CA MET A 396 8.03 1.78 10.63
C MET A 396 8.82 2.78 9.77
N LYS A 397 10.14 2.86 9.97
CA LYS A 397 11.05 3.72 9.18
C LYS A 397 11.29 3.24 7.75
N SER A 398 10.70 2.11 7.35
CA SER A 398 10.69 1.67 5.95
C SER A 398 9.70 2.43 5.08
N ALA A 399 8.98 3.40 5.66
CA ALA A 399 8.05 4.26 4.94
C ALA A 399 8.72 4.86 3.70
N PRO A 400 8.23 4.53 2.50
CA PRO A 400 8.77 5.10 1.27
C PRO A 400 8.50 6.61 1.21
N GLU A 401 9.51 7.38 0.81
CA GLU A 401 9.36 8.81 0.54
C GLU A 401 8.24 9.03 -0.48
N TRP A 402 7.38 10.02 -0.22
CA TRP A 402 6.34 10.43 -1.14
C TRP A 402 6.84 11.60 -1.98
N CYS A 403 6.70 11.53 -3.30
CA CYS A 403 7.15 12.59 -4.21
C CYS A 403 6.16 12.83 -5.36
N SER A 404 6.10 14.07 -5.86
CA SER A 404 5.43 14.42 -7.12
C SER A 404 6.03 15.69 -7.74
N GLU A 405 6.15 15.73 -9.07
CA GLU A 405 6.55 16.93 -9.81
C GLU A 405 5.48 18.03 -9.70
N CYS A 406 5.87 19.29 -9.79
CA CYS A 406 4.94 20.43 -9.80
C CYS A 406 4.97 21.21 -11.12
N HIS A 407 5.57 20.64 -12.16
CA HIS A 407 5.73 21.27 -13.47
C HIS A 407 4.38 21.47 -14.19
N PRO A 408 4.10 22.63 -14.85
CA PRO A 408 5.00 23.77 -15.06
C PRO A 408 4.92 24.90 -14.03
N GLN A 409 3.94 24.87 -13.13
CA GLN A 409 3.61 26.00 -12.25
C GLN A 409 4.58 26.12 -11.05
N GLY A 410 5.23 25.02 -10.67
CA GLY A 410 6.13 24.98 -9.52
C GLY A 410 5.38 24.72 -8.21
N CYS A 411 6.05 24.09 -7.24
CA CYS A 411 5.38 23.56 -6.06
C CYS A 411 4.82 24.66 -5.15
N ARG A 412 5.48 25.82 -5.09
CA ARG A 412 5.03 26.96 -4.26
C ARG A 412 3.72 27.58 -4.71
N GLU A 413 3.34 27.39 -5.97
CA GLU A 413 2.06 27.84 -6.50
C GLU A 413 0.94 26.82 -6.26
N LEU A 414 1.30 25.54 -6.23
CA LEU A 414 0.35 24.41 -6.17
C LEU A 414 0.07 23.88 -4.77
N ILE A 415 1.00 24.09 -3.83
CA ILE A 415 0.96 23.50 -2.49
C ILE A 415 0.94 24.62 -1.44
N PRO A 416 0.07 24.56 -0.41
CA PRO A 416 0.06 25.52 0.68
C PRO A 416 1.43 25.68 1.34
N ALA A 417 1.76 26.91 1.75
CA ALA A 417 3.09 27.24 2.26
C ALA A 417 3.47 26.46 3.52
N ASP A 418 2.52 26.18 4.40
CA ASP A 418 2.71 25.35 5.60
C ASP A 418 3.03 23.89 5.22
N VAL A 419 2.36 23.35 4.21
CA VAL A 419 2.64 21.98 3.72
C VAL A 419 3.98 21.89 2.97
N ILE A 420 4.39 22.95 2.27
CA ILE A 420 5.74 23.00 1.67
C ILE A 420 6.82 22.82 2.75
N THR A 421 6.62 23.34 3.96
CA THR A 421 7.59 23.21 5.06
C THR A 421 7.68 21.81 5.66
N SER A 422 6.70 20.94 5.41
CA SER A 422 6.73 19.54 5.87
C SER A 422 7.54 18.62 4.96
N GLY A 423 8.08 19.15 3.86
CA GLY A 423 8.86 18.39 2.89
C GLY A 423 10.07 19.16 2.36
N ARG A 424 10.55 18.73 1.21
CA ARG A 424 11.72 19.27 0.53
C ARG A 424 11.39 19.47 -0.94
N LEU A 425 11.90 20.56 -1.51
CA LEU A 425 11.85 20.81 -2.94
C LEU A 425 13.15 20.32 -3.59
N LYS A 426 13.03 19.41 -4.54
CA LYS A 426 14.14 18.88 -5.33
C LYS A 426 14.08 19.49 -6.74
N PRO A 427 15.14 20.14 -7.23
CA PRO A 427 15.16 20.61 -8.60
C PRO A 427 15.21 19.39 -9.54
N VAL A 428 14.27 19.35 -10.48
CA VAL A 428 14.19 18.37 -11.55
C VAL A 428 14.18 19.09 -12.90
N ARG A 429 14.87 18.52 -13.89
CA ARG A 429 14.93 19.04 -15.27
C ARG A 429 15.40 20.51 -15.37
N ASN A 430 16.34 20.93 -14.52
CA ASN A 430 17.02 22.25 -14.50
C ASN A 430 16.15 23.49 -14.24
N VAL A 431 14.82 23.39 -14.27
CA VAL A 431 13.90 24.55 -14.16
C VAL A 431 12.63 24.26 -13.34
N HIS A 432 12.47 23.05 -12.80
CA HIS A 432 11.23 22.65 -12.13
C HIS A 432 11.48 22.05 -10.75
N ASP A 433 10.48 22.15 -9.88
CA ASP A 433 10.53 21.57 -8.54
C ASP A 433 9.71 20.28 -8.49
N GLN A 434 10.25 19.29 -7.80
CA GLN A 434 9.53 18.13 -7.26
C GLN A 434 9.38 18.33 -5.76
N PHE A 435 8.17 18.14 -5.23
CA PHE A 435 7.94 18.11 -3.79
C PHE A 435 8.08 16.68 -3.30
N CYS A 436 8.91 16.48 -2.29
CA CYS A 436 9.07 15.20 -1.61
C CYS A 436 8.89 15.36 -0.10
N ALA A 437 8.19 14.43 0.53
CA ALA A 437 7.98 14.43 1.96
C ALA A 437 7.96 13.01 2.52
N ASP A 438 8.46 12.89 3.76
CA ASP A 438 8.36 11.68 4.55
C ASP A 438 7.07 11.75 5.38
N PHE A 439 6.37 10.63 5.53
CA PHE A 439 5.30 10.56 6.52
C PHE A 439 5.89 10.72 7.92
N LYS A 440 5.14 11.38 8.82
CA LYS A 440 5.55 11.49 10.22
C LYS A 440 5.73 10.09 10.82
N GLN A 441 6.96 9.77 11.16
CA GLN A 441 7.30 8.48 11.74
C GLN A 441 6.80 8.39 13.18
N PRO A 442 6.30 7.23 13.63
CA PRO A 442 5.87 7.07 14.99
C PRO A 442 7.08 7.03 15.94
N GLU A 443 6.95 7.68 17.09
CA GLU A 443 8.00 7.73 18.11
C GLU A 443 8.27 6.36 18.75
N PRO A 444 9.49 6.10 19.27
CA PRO A 444 9.76 4.93 20.09
C PRO A 444 8.85 4.84 21.32
N LEU A 445 8.32 3.65 21.58
CA LEU A 445 7.51 3.38 22.76
C LEU A 445 8.38 3.40 24.02
N ARG A 446 7.86 3.99 25.10
CA ARG A 446 8.63 4.19 26.34
C ARG A 446 8.51 2.99 27.27
N THR A 447 9.32 3.02 28.33
CA THR A 447 9.10 2.18 29.52
C THR A 447 8.26 2.95 30.52
N VAL A 448 7.17 2.35 31.00
CA VAL A 448 6.20 2.97 31.91
C VAL A 448 6.28 2.24 33.27
N GLY A 449 6.44 2.97 34.38
CA GLY A 449 6.49 2.40 35.75
C GLY A 449 7.79 2.67 36.51
N LYS A 450 7.93 2.16 37.74
CA LYS A 450 9.03 2.51 38.69
C LYS A 450 10.45 2.34 38.15
N GLU A 451 10.68 1.46 37.17
CA GLU A 451 11.98 1.32 36.51
C GLU A 451 12.36 2.55 35.67
N SER A 452 11.39 3.32 35.15
CA SER A 452 11.66 4.57 34.42
C SER A 452 12.20 5.66 35.36
N PHE A 453 11.75 5.67 36.62
CA PHE A 453 12.25 6.58 37.65
C PHE A 453 13.68 6.23 38.08
N LEU A 454 14.00 4.93 38.24
CA LEU A 454 15.36 4.49 38.57
C LEU A 454 16.34 4.70 37.41
N ALA A 455 15.92 4.51 36.15
CA ALA A 455 16.76 4.79 34.99
C ALA A 455 17.03 6.29 34.79
N MET A 456 16.07 7.18 35.13
CA MET A 456 16.28 8.64 35.12
C MET A 456 17.08 9.14 36.33
N ALA A 457 16.92 8.51 37.50
CA ALA A 457 17.67 8.85 38.70
C ALA A 457 19.12 8.31 38.69
N GLY A 458 19.38 7.19 38.00
CA GLY A 458 20.71 6.59 37.86
C GLY A 458 21.63 7.29 36.85
N GLY A 459 21.12 8.24 36.05
CA GLY A 459 21.92 9.06 35.13
C GLY A 459 22.59 10.28 35.77
N LEU A 460 22.41 10.51 37.08
CA LEU A 460 22.90 11.68 37.81
C LEU A 460 24.00 11.36 38.84
N VAL A 461 24.48 10.12 38.91
CA VAL A 461 25.60 9.75 39.78
C VAL A 461 26.57 8.85 39.01
N ASP A 462 27.36 9.44 38.12
CA ASP A 462 28.75 8.98 37.95
C ASP A 462 29.63 10.08 37.33
N SER A 463 30.04 11.03 38.17
CA SER A 463 31.24 11.82 37.89
C SER A 463 31.90 12.20 39.21
N THR A 464 32.70 11.29 39.75
CA THR A 464 33.90 11.57 40.54
C THR A 464 34.39 10.27 41.14
N THR A 465 35.41 9.66 40.53
CA THR A 465 36.76 9.54 41.10
C THR A 465 37.62 8.76 40.13
N MET A 466 38.42 9.49 39.33
CA MET A 466 39.73 9.00 38.94
C MET A 466 40.62 9.10 40.16
N THR A 467 41.19 7.98 40.61
CA THR A 467 42.52 7.95 41.20
C THR A 467 43.24 6.71 40.71
N GLU A 468 44.51 6.94 40.38
CA GLU A 468 45.52 6.02 39.88
C GLU A 468 45.86 4.88 40.86
N ASP A 469 46.62 3.93 40.32
CA ASP A 469 47.53 2.98 41.00
C ASP A 469 46.92 1.88 41.89
N ASP A 470 46.99 0.62 41.44
CA ASP A 470 48.14 -0.25 41.74
C ASP A 470 47.93 -1.70 41.23
N GLY A 471 48.93 -2.17 40.48
CA GLY A 471 49.49 -3.54 40.44
C GLY A 471 48.61 -4.79 40.63
N LEU A 472 48.38 -5.52 39.52
CA LEU A 472 48.92 -6.86 39.19
C LEU A 472 48.09 -7.56 38.11
#